data_AF-A0A0S4L548-F1
#
_entry.id   AF-A0A0S4L548-F1
#
_cell.length_a   1.000
_cell.length_b   1.000
_cell.length_c   1.000
_cell.angle_alpha   90.00
_cell.angle_beta   90.00
_cell.angle_gamma   90.00
#
_symmetry.space_group_name_H-M   'P 1'
#
loop_
_entity.id
_entity.type
_entity.pdbx_description
1 polymer ?
#
loop_
_entity_poly.entity_id
_entity_poly.type
_entity_poly.pdbx_seq_one_letter_code
_entity_poly.pdbx_strand_id
1 'polypeptide(L)'
;MSNHLLVLAMIIGFPLSGFAQFVDRGEYVEVSKGVKLCSNAALDTSNGIIDPENRFWRVTSKARGNGTQTVDAFVFERSYDRKSGETTIEERQYDAGYAMLFKRALEHKGMLLMVSPRDGQVEATVEICRKMK
;
A
#
# COMPACT_ATOMS: atom_id res chain seq x y z
N MET A 1 -17.30 -55.07 7.96
CA MET A 1 -17.14 -54.23 6.75
C MET A 1 -17.55 -52.79 7.08
N SER A 2 -16.87 -51.81 6.47
CA SER A 2 -17.01 -50.35 6.61
C SER A 2 -16.23 -49.77 7.81
N ASN A 3 -14.91 -49.51 7.74
CA ASN A 3 -14.08 -48.74 6.80
C ASN A 3 -14.30 -47.20 6.84
N HIS A 4 -13.49 -46.56 7.69
CA HIS A 4 -12.90 -45.23 7.60
C HIS A 4 -13.74 -44.05 7.05
N LEU A 5 -14.15 -43.15 7.94
CA LEU A 5 -14.31 -41.74 7.59
C LEU A 5 -13.21 -40.92 8.31
N LEU A 6 -12.01 -40.97 7.73
CA LEU A 6 -10.96 -39.99 7.99
C LEU A 6 -11.36 -38.70 7.28
N VAL A 7 -12.03 -37.80 7.98
CA VAL A 7 -12.17 -36.40 7.53
C VAL A 7 -10.88 -35.68 7.89
N LEU A 8 -9.83 -35.97 7.11
CA LEU A 8 -8.57 -35.24 7.11
C LEU A 8 -8.74 -34.04 6.16
N ALA A 9 -9.49 -33.02 6.59
CA ALA A 9 -9.57 -31.76 5.87
C ALA A 9 -8.34 -30.90 6.20
N MET A 10 -7.33 -31.09 5.35
CA MET A 10 -6.14 -30.27 5.13
C MET A 10 -6.05 -28.96 5.94
N ILE A 11 -5.13 -28.96 6.90
CA ILE A 11 -4.46 -27.74 7.33
C ILE A 11 -3.66 -27.25 6.12
N ILE A 12 -4.27 -26.40 5.30
CA ILE A 12 -3.57 -25.70 4.22
C ILE A 12 -2.50 -24.86 4.92
N GLY A 13 -1.24 -25.27 4.73
CA GLY A 13 -0.06 -24.56 5.18
C GLY A 13 -0.02 -23.18 4.53
N PHE A 14 -0.60 -22.20 5.20
CA PHE A 14 -0.17 -20.83 5.05
C PHE A 14 1.00 -20.62 6.00
N PRO A 15 2.18 -20.20 5.51
CA PRO A 15 3.19 -19.67 6.41
C PRO A 15 2.60 -18.43 7.10
N LEU A 16 2.18 -18.60 8.36
CA LEU A 16 1.52 -17.62 9.24
C LEU A 16 2.43 -16.46 9.69
N SER A 17 3.49 -16.16 8.94
CA SER A 17 4.53 -15.23 9.39
C SER A 17 5.11 -14.47 8.19
N GLY A 18 4.46 -13.38 7.75
CA GLY A 18 5.12 -12.44 6.83
C GLY A 18 4.27 -11.41 6.11
N PHE A 19 3.10 -11.77 5.58
CA PHE A 19 2.40 -10.89 4.62
C PHE A 19 0.87 -11.08 4.65
N ALA A 20 0.18 -10.22 5.41
CA ALA A 20 -1.20 -9.84 5.11
C ALA A 20 -1.44 -8.45 5.69
N GLN A 21 -0.69 -7.46 5.21
CA GLN A 21 -0.94 -6.05 5.56
C GLN A 21 -2.17 -5.49 4.82
N PHE A 22 -2.86 -6.36 4.06
CA PHE A 22 -4.18 -6.13 3.49
C PHE A 22 -5.04 -7.40 3.45
N VAL A 23 -6.36 -7.23 3.39
CA VAL A 23 -7.39 -8.27 3.29
C VAL A 23 -8.17 -8.08 1.98
N ASP A 24 -8.30 -9.13 1.20
CA ASP A 24 -9.11 -9.10 -0.02
C ASP A 24 -10.60 -9.26 0.30
N ARG A 25 -11.42 -8.35 -0.22
CA ARG A 25 -12.89 -8.32 -0.07
C ARG A 25 -13.61 -8.61 -1.39
N GLY A 26 -12.89 -9.08 -2.42
CA GLY A 26 -13.41 -9.33 -3.75
C GLY A 26 -13.43 -8.07 -4.61
N GLU A 27 -14.30 -7.12 -4.27
CA GLU A 27 -14.43 -5.87 -5.04
C GLU A 27 -13.33 -4.85 -4.75
N TYR A 28 -12.78 -4.90 -3.53
CA TYR A 28 -11.72 -4.02 -3.04
C TYR A 28 -10.80 -4.76 -2.09
N VAL A 29 -9.69 -4.10 -1.76
CA VAL A 29 -8.70 -4.56 -0.80
C VAL A 29 -8.73 -3.62 0.41
N GLU A 30 -8.84 -4.18 1.60
CA GLU A 30 -8.74 -3.44 2.86
C GLU A 30 -7.29 -3.45 3.34
N VAL A 31 -6.64 -2.29 3.41
CA VAL A 31 -5.27 -2.13 3.90
C VAL A 31 -5.30 -1.72 5.38
N SER A 32 -4.44 -2.30 6.21
CA SER A 32 -4.42 -1.95 7.63
C SER A 32 -4.06 -0.47 7.86
N LYS A 33 -4.76 0.19 8.79
CA LYS A 33 -4.42 1.56 9.22
C LYS A 33 -2.96 1.62 9.71
N GLY A 34 -2.23 2.65 9.30
CA GLY A 34 -0.83 2.89 9.64
C GLY A 34 0.17 2.26 8.66
N VAL A 35 -0.28 1.42 7.73
CA VAL A 35 0.57 0.87 6.67
C VAL A 35 1.11 2.00 5.80
N LYS A 36 2.43 1.98 5.57
CA LYS A 36 3.12 2.84 4.61
C LYS A 36 3.16 2.15 3.24
N LEU A 37 2.82 2.90 2.21
CA LEU A 37 2.77 2.45 0.82
C LEU A 37 3.81 3.23 0.03
N CYS A 38 4.52 2.50 -0.83
CA CYS A 38 5.59 3.00 -1.68
C CYS A 38 5.11 2.92 -3.13
N SER A 39 5.38 3.96 -3.91
CA SER A 39 5.16 3.91 -5.36
C SER A 39 6.09 2.86 -5.97
N ASN A 40 5.67 2.28 -7.10
CA ASN A 40 6.64 1.65 -8.00
C ASN A 40 6.96 2.63 -9.12
N ALA A 41 8.09 3.34 -8.98
CA ALA A 41 8.52 4.37 -9.93
C ALA A 41 8.65 3.87 -11.39
N ALA A 42 8.84 2.56 -11.62
CA ALA A 42 8.89 2.00 -12.97
C ALA A 42 7.51 1.94 -13.65
N LEU A 43 6.43 1.88 -12.87
CA LEU A 43 5.05 1.77 -13.36
C LEU A 43 4.30 3.12 -13.35
N ASP A 44 4.71 4.06 -12.50
CA ASP A 44 4.04 5.35 -12.32
C ASP A 44 4.52 6.46 -13.30
N THR A 45 5.22 6.10 -14.39
CA THR A 45 5.72 7.05 -15.42
C THR A 45 4.63 7.69 -16.29
N SER A 46 3.35 7.32 -16.11
CA SER A 46 2.27 7.70 -17.03
C SER A 46 1.55 9.02 -16.73
N ASN A 47 1.72 9.65 -15.55
CA ASN A 47 0.81 10.73 -15.11
C ASN A 47 1.47 12.08 -14.76
N GLY A 48 2.64 12.41 -15.29
CA GLY A 48 3.21 13.77 -15.13
C GLY A 48 3.42 14.21 -13.67
N ILE A 49 3.54 13.25 -12.75
CA ILE A 49 3.73 13.49 -11.33
C ILE A 49 5.18 13.95 -11.12
N ILE A 50 5.35 15.11 -10.47
CA ILE A 50 6.60 15.88 -10.43
C ILE A 50 7.75 15.21 -9.64
N ASP A 51 7.49 14.14 -8.88
CA ASP A 51 8.53 13.29 -8.28
C ASP A 51 7.91 11.96 -7.81
N PRO A 52 7.78 10.96 -8.71
CA PRO A 52 7.19 9.68 -8.35
C PRO A 52 8.12 8.82 -7.48
N GLU A 53 9.44 9.09 -7.48
CA GLU A 53 10.44 8.28 -6.78
C GLU A 53 10.44 8.53 -5.26
N ASN A 54 10.00 9.71 -4.82
CA ASN A 54 10.03 10.09 -3.40
C ASN A 54 8.65 10.23 -2.74
N ARG A 55 7.56 9.86 -3.42
CA ARG A 55 6.20 9.93 -2.87
C ARG A 55 5.79 8.63 -2.18
N PHE A 56 5.33 8.78 -0.95
CA PHE A 56 4.82 7.71 -0.11
C PHE A 56 3.41 8.05 0.38
N TRP A 57 2.67 7.03 0.77
CA TRP A 57 1.34 7.19 1.36
C TRP A 57 1.23 6.44 2.67
N ARG A 58 0.42 6.97 3.59
CA ARG A 58 0.07 6.30 4.85
C ARG A 58 -1.42 6.12 4.92
N VAL A 59 -1.89 4.90 5.19
CA VAL A 59 -3.31 4.63 5.42
C VAL A 59 -3.71 5.18 6.78
N THR A 60 -4.66 6.11 6.84
CA THR A 60 -5.06 6.79 8.08
C THR A 60 -6.42 6.37 8.61
N SER A 61 -7.22 5.65 7.81
CA SER A 61 -8.52 5.10 8.23
C SER A 61 -8.65 3.59 7.97
N LYS A 62 -9.61 2.98 8.68
CA LYS A 62 -10.16 1.67 8.28
C LYS A 62 -11.01 1.82 7.00
N ALA A 63 -11.30 0.70 6.34
CA ALA A 63 -12.25 0.68 5.22
C ALA A 63 -13.64 1.11 5.69
N ARG A 64 -14.26 1.99 4.91
CA ARG A 64 -15.68 2.37 5.04
C ARG A 64 -16.56 1.30 4.39
N GLY A 65 -17.87 1.39 4.57
CA GLY A 65 -18.84 0.46 3.94
C GLY A 65 -18.79 0.41 2.41
N ASN A 66 -18.22 1.44 1.76
CA ASN A 66 -18.00 1.49 0.32
C ASN A 66 -16.56 1.08 -0.10
N GLY A 67 -15.79 0.49 0.80
CA GLY A 67 -14.41 0.06 0.56
C GLY A 67 -13.35 1.16 0.54
N THR A 68 -13.73 2.44 0.57
CA THR A 68 -12.75 3.53 0.57
C THR A 68 -11.99 3.64 1.89
N GLN A 69 -10.75 4.10 1.81
CA GLN A 69 -9.87 4.39 2.93
C GLN A 69 -9.16 5.73 2.75
N THR A 70 -8.97 6.47 3.83
CA THR A 70 -8.18 7.72 3.78
C THR A 70 -6.70 7.40 3.75
N VAL A 71 -5.97 8.10 2.88
CA VAL A 71 -4.52 8.11 2.81
C VAL A 71 -3.98 9.52 2.93
N ASP A 72 -2.80 9.65 3.52
CA ASP A 72 -2.04 10.91 3.57
C ASP A 72 -0.76 10.72 2.74
N ALA A 73 -0.50 11.65 1.80
CA ALA A 73 0.70 11.64 0.97
C ALA A 73 1.84 12.41 1.65
N PHE A 74 3.06 11.86 1.61
CA PHE A 74 4.25 12.47 2.18
C PHE A 74 5.50 12.16 1.35
N VAL A 75 6.54 12.99 1.51
CA VAL A 75 7.86 12.81 0.90
C VAL A 75 8.95 12.85 1.98
N PHE A 76 10.07 12.18 1.75
CA PHE A 76 11.26 12.30 2.60
C PHE A 76 12.24 13.30 1.99
N GLU A 77 12.40 14.45 2.62
CA GLU A 77 13.37 15.47 2.18
C GLU A 77 14.69 15.28 2.92
N ARG A 78 15.79 15.23 2.15
CA ARG A 78 17.16 15.22 2.68
C ARG A 78 17.74 16.62 2.64
N SER A 79 18.15 17.13 3.79
CA SER A 79 18.86 18.41 3.87
C SER A 79 20.29 18.19 4.39
N TYR A 80 21.27 18.80 3.73
CA TYR A 80 22.68 18.71 4.11
C TYR A 80 23.18 20.08 4.58
N ASP A 81 23.58 20.17 5.84
CA ASP A 81 24.23 21.36 6.37
C ASP A 81 25.72 21.29 6.08
N ARG A 82 26.17 22.13 5.15
CA ARG A 82 27.58 22.24 4.75
C ARG A 82 28.50 22.75 5.87
N LYS A 83 27.98 23.44 6.89
CA LYS A 83 28.76 23.98 8.01
C LYS A 83 29.01 22.92 9.07
N SER A 84 28.00 22.13 9.42
CA SER A 84 28.12 21.06 10.42
C SER A 84 28.55 19.72 9.83
N GLY A 85 28.34 19.53 8.52
CA GLY A 85 28.52 18.24 7.84
C GLY A 85 27.37 17.26 8.09
N GLU A 86 26.28 17.68 8.74
CA GLU A 86 25.16 16.84 9.11
C GLU A 86 24.14 16.71 7.97
N THR A 87 23.56 15.51 7.82
CA THR A 87 22.43 15.27 6.92
C THR A 87 21.19 14.94 7.74
N THR A 88 20.10 15.69 7.55
CA THR A 88 18.80 15.40 8.16
C THR A 88 17.84 14.83 7.13
N ILE A 89 16.94 13.95 7.58
CA ILE A 89 15.85 13.41 6.77
C ILE A 89 14.54 13.79 7.46
N GLU A 90 13.71 14.58 6.79
CA GLU A 90 12.42 15.04 7.32
C GLU A 90 11.25 14.47 6.50
N GLU A 91 10.21 13.99 7.19
CA GLU A 91 8.94 13.61 6.57
C GLU A 91 8.09 14.88 6.38
N ARG A 92 7.79 15.24 5.13
CA ARG A 92 6.94 16.38 4.78
C ARG A 92 5.61 15.88 4.22
N GLN A 93 4.51 16.22 4.87
CA GLN A 93 3.18 15.96 4.35
C GLN A 93 2.88 16.91 3.20
N TYR A 94 2.47 16.37 2.05
CA TYR A 94 2.29 17.14 0.83
C TYR A 94 0.82 17.42 0.52
N ASP A 95 -0.09 16.54 0.97
CA ASP A 95 -1.53 16.68 0.72
C ASP A 95 -2.37 16.37 1.97
N ALA A 96 -3.54 16.98 2.06
CA ALA A 96 -4.54 16.68 3.07
C ALA A 96 -5.14 15.29 2.82
N GLY A 97 -5.51 14.57 3.87
CA GLY A 97 -5.97 13.18 3.75
C GLY A 97 -7.14 13.03 2.78
N TYR A 98 -7.00 12.15 1.78
CA TYR A 98 -8.01 11.92 0.74
C TYR A 98 -8.41 10.43 0.63
N ALA A 99 -9.61 10.18 0.12
CA ALA A 99 -10.20 8.84 0.10
C ALA A 99 -9.81 8.07 -1.17
N MET A 100 -9.37 6.83 -1.00
CA MET A 100 -8.95 5.93 -2.08
C MET A 100 -9.61 4.56 -1.97
N LEU A 101 -9.89 3.94 -3.10
CA LEU A 101 -10.21 2.51 -3.21
C LEU A 101 -8.94 1.75 -3.54
N PHE A 102 -8.64 0.68 -2.80
CA PHE A 102 -7.55 -0.21 -3.16
C PHE A 102 -8.08 -1.43 -3.91
N LYS A 103 -7.39 -1.84 -4.97
CA LYS A 103 -7.66 -3.08 -5.72
C LYS A 103 -6.38 -3.87 -5.91
N ARG A 104 -6.47 -5.17 -6.17
CA ARG A 104 -5.29 -5.95 -6.58
C ARG A 104 -4.82 -5.48 -7.96
N ALA A 105 -3.52 -5.26 -8.11
CA ALA A 105 -2.91 -5.17 -9.43
C ALA A 105 -2.73 -6.61 -9.96
N LEU A 106 -3.68 -7.10 -10.77
CA LEU A 106 -3.66 -8.48 -11.28
C LEU A 106 -2.41 -8.80 -12.10
N GLU A 107 -1.87 -7.79 -12.78
CA GLU A 107 -0.67 -7.90 -13.62
C GLU A 107 0.63 -7.78 -12.80
N HIS A 108 0.56 -7.33 -11.54
CA HIS A 108 1.71 -7.06 -10.69
C HIS A 108 1.54 -7.68 -9.29
N LYS A 109 2.04 -8.91 -9.15
CA LYS A 109 1.91 -9.69 -7.92
C LYS A 109 2.45 -8.93 -6.70
N GLY A 110 1.60 -8.76 -5.69
CA GLY A 110 1.95 -8.09 -4.43
C GLY A 110 1.71 -6.58 -4.43
N MET A 111 1.25 -6.00 -5.55
CA MET A 111 0.92 -4.59 -5.65
C MET A 111 -0.59 -4.34 -5.58
N LEU A 112 -0.92 -3.10 -5.23
CA LEU A 112 -2.26 -2.55 -5.14
C LEU A 112 -2.40 -1.38 -6.09
N LEU A 113 -3.56 -1.26 -6.70
CA LEU A 113 -3.97 -0.06 -7.43
C LEU A 113 -4.65 0.88 -6.45
N MET A 114 -4.20 2.13 -6.41
CA MET A 114 -4.89 3.24 -5.76
C MET A 114 -5.86 3.86 -6.75
N VAL A 115 -7.15 3.61 -6.56
CA VAL A 115 -8.21 4.04 -7.46
C VAL A 115 -8.97 5.20 -6.86
N SER A 116 -9.06 6.31 -7.60
CA SER A 116 -9.83 7.48 -7.18
C SER A 116 -11.32 7.13 -7.14
N PRO A 117 -12.03 7.35 -6.01
CA PRO A 117 -13.45 7.06 -5.93
C PRO A 117 -14.31 8.08 -6.68
N ARG A 118 -13.72 9.17 -7.20
CA ARG A 118 -14.43 10.23 -7.92
C ARG A 118 -14.71 9.87 -9.37
N ASP A 119 -13.70 9.37 -10.07
CA ASP A 119 -13.74 9.10 -11.51
C ASP A 119 -13.27 7.69 -11.88
N GLY A 120 -12.84 6.89 -10.90
CA GLY A 120 -12.37 5.52 -11.11
C GLY A 120 -10.98 5.43 -11.72
N GLN A 121 -10.24 6.54 -11.86
CA GLN A 121 -8.89 6.52 -12.41
C GLN A 121 -7.90 5.89 -11.42
N VAL A 122 -6.89 5.21 -11.96
CA VAL A 122 -5.75 4.72 -11.18
C VAL A 122 -4.80 5.89 -10.93
N GLU A 123 -4.65 6.30 -9.69
CA GLU A 123 -3.74 7.38 -9.29
C GLU A 123 -2.30 6.88 -9.12
N ALA A 124 -2.13 5.65 -8.63
CA ALA A 124 -0.81 5.05 -8.44
C ALA A 124 -0.89 3.52 -8.36
N THR A 125 0.20 2.85 -8.73
CA THR A 125 0.44 1.45 -8.38
C THR A 125 1.41 1.38 -7.22
N VAL A 126 0.97 0.83 -6.10
CA VAL A 126 1.71 0.85 -4.84
C VAL A 126 1.95 -0.54 -4.28
N GLU A 127 3.03 -0.68 -3.51
CA GLU A 127 3.26 -1.84 -2.66
C GLU A 127 3.43 -1.40 -1.21
N ILE A 128 3.36 -2.37 -0.28
CA ILE A 128 3.72 -2.05 1.10
C ILE A 128 5.22 -1.83 1.17
N CYS A 129 5.62 -0.67 1.68
CA CYS A 129 7.02 -0.37 1.89
C CYS A 129 7.67 -1.45 2.75
N ARG A 130 8.74 -2.06 2.23
CA ARG A 130 9.61 -2.90 3.05
C ARG A 130 10.18 -2.03 4.16
N LYS A 131 10.20 -2.53 5.40
CA LYS A 131 11.00 -1.88 6.44
C LYS A 131 12.44 -1.86 5.93
N MET A 132 13.02 -0.67 5.79
CA MET A 132 14.48 -0.56 5.68
C MET A 132 15.05 -1.25 6.93
N LYS A 133 15.90 -2.27 6.69
CA LYS A 133 16.66 -2.93 7.74
C LYS A 133 17.76 -2.01 8.24
#